data_AF-A0A6J1P7J2-F1
#
_entry.id   AF-A0A6J1P7J2-F1
#
_cell.length_a   1.000
_cell.length_b   1.000
_cell.length_c   1.000
_cell.angle_alpha   90.00
_cell.angle_beta   90.00
_cell.angle_gamma   90.00
#
_symmetry.space_group_name_H-M   'P 1'
#
loop_
_entity.id
_entity.type
_entity.pdbx_description
1 polymer ?
#
loop_
_entity_poly.entity_id
_entity_poly.type
_entity_poly.pdbx_seq_one_letter_code
_entity_poly.pdbx_strand_id
1 'polypeptide(L)'
;QDNSAYHHLGLTSGVGTDGFLNGQHSNDPSMDKLQGLVGMVVDAVDKERVDNLEQANQEIERLRKQTERQQAELNDAQREAEVSKRRRDWAFSERDKLLQERESVKALCNRLRKERDQMVGELAEARRHNKKEAKDGKSRSKHEDMCRLPSPAPAPHRHSADVQDFEWELIDVELSGAGADGSPGLELSGGRDEPLYPNDCSVYVTAVKKGSVADGKIK
;
A
#
# COMPACT_ATOMS: atom_id res chain seq x y z
N GLN A 1 -5.24 55.44 46.60
CA GLN A 1 -3.85 55.52 47.11
C GLN A 1 -2.94 55.48 45.88
N ASP A 2 -2.99 56.48 45.01
CA ASP A 2 -2.54 57.87 45.22
C ASP A 2 -1.06 57.91 45.57
N ASN A 3 -0.23 58.34 44.61
CA ASN A 3 0.74 59.40 44.88
C ASN A 3 1.25 60.01 43.57
N SER A 4 0.61 61.09 43.13
CA SER A 4 1.24 62.07 42.27
C SER A 4 1.25 63.38 43.06
N ALA A 5 2.41 63.74 43.59
CA ALA A 5 2.64 65.02 44.26
C ALA A 5 4.12 65.41 44.20
N TYR A 6 4.31 66.72 44.02
CA TYR A 6 5.54 67.52 44.03
C TYR A 6 6.28 67.64 42.69
N HIS A 7 6.51 68.84 42.11
CA HIS A 7 6.84 70.11 42.77
C HIS A 7 6.15 71.36 42.18
N HIS A 8 5.76 72.21 43.11
CA HIS A 8 5.37 73.61 42.97
C HIS A 8 6.60 74.51 43.05
N LEU A 9 6.73 75.49 42.15
CA LEU A 9 7.41 76.76 42.41
C LEU A 9 6.59 77.90 41.78
N GLY A 10 5.95 78.69 42.63
CA GLY A 10 5.38 80.00 42.29
C GLY A 10 6.48 81.06 42.18
N LEU A 11 6.21 82.17 41.48
CA LEU A 11 5.90 83.52 41.99
C LEU A 11 6.72 84.46 41.05
N THR A 12 6.35 85.65 40.59
CA THR A 12 5.53 86.77 41.07
C THR A 12 5.26 87.75 39.91
N SER A 13 4.20 88.57 40.07
CA SER A 13 4.08 90.01 39.76
C SER A 13 4.25 90.54 38.32
N GLY A 14 3.21 91.21 37.84
CA GLY A 14 3.27 92.16 36.74
C GLY A 14 1.89 92.73 36.41
N VAL A 15 1.46 93.75 37.14
CA VAL A 15 0.29 94.59 36.80
C VAL A 15 0.75 95.63 35.77
N GLY A 16 0.10 95.69 34.61
CA GLY A 16 0.29 96.73 33.57
C GLY A 16 -0.76 96.55 32.48
N THR A 17 -1.90 97.23 32.57
CA THR A 17 -2.25 98.42 31.78
C THR A 17 -2.18 98.21 30.27
N ASP A 18 -3.37 98.03 29.69
CA ASP A 18 -3.87 98.60 28.43
C ASP A 18 -2.82 98.94 27.37
N GLY A 19 -2.73 98.07 26.37
CA GLY A 19 -1.99 98.31 25.14
C GLY A 19 -2.67 97.60 23.99
N PHE A 20 -3.46 98.37 23.23
CA PHE A 20 -4.01 98.01 21.93
C PHE A 20 -2.84 97.61 21.00
N LEU A 21 -2.48 96.33 20.96
CA LEU A 21 -1.57 95.80 19.94
C LEU A 21 -2.39 94.87 19.05
N ASN A 22 -2.95 95.51 18.03
CA ASN A 22 -3.35 94.87 16.78
C ASN A 22 -2.08 94.27 16.17
N GLY A 23 -1.67 93.11 16.67
CA GLY A 23 -0.59 92.31 16.12
C GLY A 23 -1.04 91.84 14.75
N GLN A 24 -0.62 92.55 13.72
CA GLN A 24 -0.61 92.03 12.38
C GLN A 24 0.19 90.72 12.45
N HIS A 25 -0.51 89.58 12.44
CA HIS A 25 0.10 88.31 12.11
C HIS A 25 0.60 88.49 10.67
N SER A 26 1.88 88.82 10.53
CA SER A 26 2.60 88.65 9.29
C SER A 26 2.54 87.16 8.97
N ASN A 27 1.52 86.76 8.20
CA ASN A 27 1.51 85.50 7.48
C ASN A 27 2.65 85.60 6.48
N ASP A 28 3.84 85.20 6.93
CA ASP A 28 5.03 85.15 6.11
C ASP A 28 4.84 83.95 5.16
N PRO A 29 4.52 84.16 3.87
CA PRO A 29 4.13 83.08 2.97
C PRO A 29 5.25 82.07 2.73
N SER A 30 6.47 82.44 3.12
CA SER A 30 7.67 81.61 3.08
C SER A 30 7.64 80.50 4.13
N MET A 31 7.11 80.77 5.33
CA MET A 31 6.99 79.79 6.41
C MET A 31 5.92 78.76 6.11
N ASP A 32 4.76 79.17 5.61
CA ASP A 32 3.70 78.23 5.18
C ASP A 32 4.16 77.30 4.06
N LYS A 33 4.94 77.82 3.11
CA LYS A 33 5.55 76.99 2.05
C LYS A 33 6.58 76.02 2.59
N LEU A 34 7.41 76.45 3.54
CA LEU A 34 8.40 75.58 4.18
C LEU A 34 7.70 74.48 4.98
N GLN A 35 6.64 74.82 5.71
CA GLN A 35 5.87 73.88 6.53
C GLN A 35 5.07 72.89 5.68
N GLY A 36 4.53 73.34 4.54
CA GLY A 36 3.93 72.47 3.53
C GLY A 36 4.94 71.54 2.86
N LEU A 37 6.15 72.02 2.56
CA LEU A 37 7.21 71.19 1.98
C LEU A 37 7.71 70.14 2.99
N VAL A 38 7.89 70.53 4.26
CA VAL A 38 8.23 69.62 5.35
C VAL A 38 7.12 68.58 5.56
N GLY A 39 5.85 68.99 5.54
CA GLY A 39 4.70 68.08 5.62
C GLY A 39 4.69 67.06 4.48
N MET A 40 4.89 67.49 3.23
CA MET A 40 4.96 66.58 2.08
C MET A 40 6.15 65.60 2.16
N VAL A 41 7.31 66.04 2.68
CA VAL A 41 8.47 65.17 2.86
C VAL A 41 8.22 64.13 3.95
N VAL A 42 7.62 64.54 5.08
CA VAL A 42 7.25 63.61 6.16
C VAL A 42 6.21 62.61 5.68
N ASP A 43 5.16 63.05 4.98
CA ASP A 43 4.12 62.19 4.42
C ASP A 43 4.69 61.20 3.39
N ALA A 44 5.66 61.61 2.58
CA ALA A 44 6.32 60.74 1.62
C ALA A 44 7.18 59.65 2.30
N VAL A 45 7.92 60.01 3.35
CA VAL A 45 8.72 59.07 4.15
C VAL A 45 7.82 58.11 4.92
N ASP A 46 6.73 58.60 5.50
CA ASP A 46 5.75 57.75 6.19
C ASP A 46 5.05 56.80 5.21
N LYS A 47 4.73 57.27 3.99
CA LYS A 47 4.18 56.43 2.93
C LYS A 47 5.14 55.33 2.49
N GLU A 48 6.40 55.66 2.23
CA GLU A 48 7.43 54.66 1.88
C GLU A 48 7.60 53.62 3.00
N ARG A 49 7.56 54.06 4.26
CA ARG A 49 7.64 53.16 5.42
C ARG A 49 6.42 52.23 5.50
N VAL A 50 5.23 52.73 5.21
CA VAL A 50 3.99 51.94 5.17
C VAL A 50 4.03 50.92 4.01
N ASP A 51 4.44 51.33 2.81
CA ASP A 51 4.55 50.46 1.64
C ASP A 51 5.57 49.31 1.89
N ASN A 52 6.71 49.62 2.52
CA ASN A 52 7.71 48.63 2.92
C ASN A 52 7.16 47.62 3.95
N LEU A 53 6.38 48.08 4.92
CA LEU A 53 5.72 47.21 5.92
C LEU A 53 4.65 46.33 5.26
N GLU A 54 3.89 46.87 4.31
CA GLU A 54 2.89 46.10 3.58
C GLU A 54 3.52 45.00 2.73
N GLN A 55 4.62 45.32 2.03
CA GLN A 55 5.39 44.33 1.28
C GLN A 55 5.97 43.23 2.19
N ALA A 56 6.54 43.60 3.34
CA ALA A 56 7.04 42.64 4.32
C ALA A 56 5.93 41.74 4.86
N ASN A 57 4.75 42.30 5.16
CA ASN A 57 3.60 41.51 5.61
C ASN A 57 3.10 40.54 4.54
N GLN A 58 3.05 40.96 3.27
CA GLN A 58 2.70 40.06 2.16
C GLN A 58 3.68 38.91 2.00
N GLU A 59 4.98 39.17 2.19
CA GLU A 59 6.00 38.13 2.13
C GLU A 59 5.90 37.17 3.32
N ILE A 60 5.66 37.68 4.52
CA ILE A 60 5.40 36.84 5.70
C ILE A 60 4.21 35.91 5.46
N GLU A 61 3.11 36.43 4.90
CA GLU A 61 1.94 35.61 4.57
C GLU A 61 2.21 34.58 3.47
N ARG A 62 3.02 34.92 2.45
CA ARG A 62 3.47 33.94 1.45
C ARG A 62 4.30 32.83 2.09
N LEU A 63 5.28 33.18 2.91
CA LEU A 63 6.16 32.21 3.58
C LEU A 63 5.38 31.31 4.55
N ARG A 64 4.39 31.85 5.27
CA ARG A 64 3.48 31.07 6.12
C ARG A 64 2.71 30.03 5.31
N LYS A 65 2.08 30.44 4.21
CA LYS A 65 1.35 29.52 3.32
C LYS A 65 2.27 28.46 2.70
N GLN A 66 3.49 28.83 2.33
CA GLN A 66 4.48 27.87 1.83
C GLN A 66 4.88 26.86 2.91
N THR A 67 5.07 27.32 4.14
CA THR A 67 5.39 26.46 5.29
C THR A 67 4.25 25.48 5.57
N GLU A 68 3.01 25.95 5.60
CA GLU A 68 1.83 25.10 5.79
C GLU A 68 1.71 24.04 4.69
N ARG A 69 1.93 24.44 3.43
CA ARG A 69 1.92 23.53 2.28
C ARG A 69 3.01 22.46 2.41
N GLN A 70 4.24 22.86 2.70
CA GLN A 70 5.35 21.93 2.88
C GLN A 70 5.11 20.98 4.05
N GLN A 71 4.51 21.47 5.13
CA GLN A 71 4.15 20.64 6.27
C GLN A 71 3.08 19.59 5.90
N ALA A 72 2.09 19.96 5.09
CA ALA A 72 1.09 19.03 4.58
C ALA A 72 1.72 17.96 3.68
N GLU A 73 2.56 18.36 2.72
CA GLU A 73 3.27 17.45 1.82
C GLU A 73 4.19 16.49 2.58
N LEU A 74 4.88 16.96 3.63
CA LEU A 74 5.70 16.13 4.51
C LEU A 74 4.85 15.09 5.24
N ASN A 75 3.72 15.49 5.81
CA ASN A 75 2.83 14.57 6.53
C ASN A 75 2.23 13.51 5.58
N ASP A 76 1.91 13.89 4.35
CA ASP A 76 1.41 12.95 3.33
C ASP A 76 2.49 11.96 2.91
N ALA A 77 3.71 12.44 2.66
CA ALA A 77 4.86 11.59 2.34
C ALA A 77 5.18 10.60 3.49
N GLN A 78 5.08 11.04 4.75
CA GLN A 78 5.26 10.16 5.90
C GLN A 78 4.19 9.06 5.96
N ARG A 79 2.92 9.41 5.75
CA ARG A 79 1.82 8.42 5.72
C ARG A 79 2.01 7.40 4.59
N GLU A 80 2.39 7.85 3.41
CA GLU A 80 2.66 6.94 2.27
C GLU A 80 3.87 6.02 2.54
N ALA A 81 4.92 6.55 3.17
CA ALA A 81 6.08 5.76 3.57
C ALA A 81 5.69 4.66 4.59
N GLU A 82 4.81 4.96 5.54
CA GLU A 82 4.29 3.97 6.49
C GLU A 82 3.46 2.89 5.80
N VAL A 83 2.56 3.27 4.89
CA VAL A 83 1.77 2.31 4.11
C VAL A 83 2.68 1.40 3.29
N SER A 84 3.67 1.98 2.62
CA SER A 84 4.67 1.23 1.83
C SER A 84 5.48 0.26 2.70
N LYS A 85 5.84 0.66 3.93
CA LYS A 85 6.50 -0.22 4.89
C LYS A 85 5.60 -1.39 5.29
N ARG A 86 4.34 -1.14 5.65
CA ARG A 86 3.38 -2.20 6.03
C ARG A 86 3.14 -3.19 4.89
N ARG A 87 3.02 -2.71 3.64
CA ARG A 87 2.89 -3.58 2.46
C ARG A 87 4.11 -4.48 2.26
N ARG A 88 5.31 -3.93 2.47
CA ARG A 88 6.57 -4.69 2.39
C ARG A 88 6.64 -5.76 3.47
N ASP A 89 6.32 -5.40 4.72
CA ASP A 89 6.36 -6.32 5.86
C ASP A 89 5.33 -7.45 5.66
N TRP A 90 4.15 -7.13 5.13
CA TRP A 90 3.13 -8.14 4.77
C TRP A 90 3.64 -9.09 3.69
N ALA A 91 4.23 -8.58 2.61
CA ALA A 91 4.78 -9.41 1.54
C ALA A 91 5.91 -10.33 2.04
N PHE A 92 6.75 -9.85 2.96
CA PHE A 92 7.77 -10.69 3.59
C PHE A 92 7.17 -11.78 4.47
N SER A 93 6.15 -11.46 5.27
CA SER A 93 5.44 -12.45 6.09
C SER A 93 4.80 -13.53 5.21
N GLU A 94 4.17 -13.15 4.11
CA GLU A 94 3.52 -14.10 3.21
C GLU A 94 4.52 -15.02 2.52
N ARG A 95 5.64 -14.46 2.04
CA ARG A 95 6.77 -15.24 1.52
C ARG A 95 7.29 -16.24 2.55
N ASP A 96 7.47 -15.81 3.80
CA ASP A 96 8.03 -16.65 4.84
C ASP A 96 7.10 -17.82 5.20
N LYS A 97 5.77 -17.61 5.18
CA LYS A 97 4.78 -18.69 5.29
C LYS A 97 4.92 -19.71 4.15
N LEU A 98 4.96 -19.25 2.90
CA LEU A 98 5.13 -20.12 1.73
C LEU A 98 6.45 -20.91 1.78
N LEU A 99 7.53 -20.28 2.24
CA LEU A 99 8.81 -20.96 2.45
C LEU A 99 8.68 -22.05 3.52
N GLN A 100 8.03 -21.77 4.64
CA GLN A 100 7.79 -22.76 5.69
C GLN A 100 6.97 -23.95 5.18
N GLU A 101 5.88 -23.70 4.45
CA GLU A 101 5.06 -24.75 3.85
C GLU A 101 5.86 -25.61 2.87
N ARG A 102 6.63 -24.97 1.99
CA ARG A 102 7.51 -25.66 1.03
C ARG A 102 8.51 -26.59 1.73
N GLU A 103 9.19 -26.09 2.76
CA GLU A 103 10.15 -26.90 3.50
C GLU A 103 9.48 -28.03 4.30
N SER A 104 8.24 -27.81 4.76
CA SER A 104 7.44 -28.86 5.40
C SER A 104 7.08 -30.00 4.44
N VAL A 105 6.69 -29.68 3.20
CA VAL A 105 6.37 -30.66 2.15
C VAL A 105 7.61 -31.45 1.77
N LYS A 106 8.74 -30.76 1.55
CA LYS A 106 10.02 -31.45 1.29
C LYS A 106 10.41 -32.41 2.40
N ALA A 107 10.26 -32.00 3.66
CA ALA A 107 10.54 -32.84 4.81
C ALA A 107 9.63 -34.09 4.81
N LEU A 108 8.34 -33.93 4.52
CA LEU A 108 7.39 -35.03 4.39
C LEU A 108 7.79 -36.00 3.27
N CYS A 109 8.07 -35.50 2.06
CA CYS A 109 8.51 -36.33 0.93
C CYS A 109 9.78 -37.12 1.27
N ASN A 110 10.75 -36.50 1.95
CA ASN A 110 11.97 -37.17 2.38
C ASN A 110 11.70 -38.29 3.40
N ARG A 111 10.75 -38.10 4.32
CA ARG A 111 10.33 -39.15 5.26
C ARG A 111 9.68 -40.32 4.53
N LEU A 112 8.68 -40.07 3.70
CA LEU A 112 7.98 -41.11 2.93
C LEU A 112 8.93 -41.89 2.02
N ARG A 113 9.89 -41.19 1.40
CA ARG A 113 10.95 -41.81 0.60
C ARG A 113 11.78 -42.80 1.42
N LYS A 114 12.18 -42.42 2.64
CA LYS A 114 12.93 -43.29 3.56
C LYS A 114 12.10 -44.47 4.05
N GLU A 115 10.85 -44.26 4.44
CA GLU A 115 9.94 -45.34 4.85
C GLU A 115 9.75 -46.34 3.72
N ARG A 116 9.53 -45.85 2.49
CA ARG A 116 9.42 -46.70 1.30
C ARG A 116 10.71 -47.49 1.04
N ASP A 117 11.89 -46.88 1.19
CA ASP A 117 13.17 -47.58 1.02
C ASP A 117 13.40 -48.62 2.14
N GLN A 118 12.99 -48.34 3.38
CA GLN A 118 13.05 -49.28 4.50
C GLN A 118 12.16 -50.49 4.25
N MET A 119 10.88 -50.30 3.90
CA MET A 119 9.94 -51.38 3.61
C MET A 119 10.41 -52.26 2.43
N VAL A 120 10.99 -51.65 1.40
CA VAL A 120 11.60 -52.39 0.28
C VAL A 120 12.80 -53.21 0.74
N GLY A 121 13.64 -52.66 1.62
CA GLY A 121 14.75 -53.37 2.26
C GLY A 121 14.28 -54.59 3.04
N GLU A 122 13.31 -54.40 3.94
CA GLU A 122 12.72 -55.48 4.75
C GLU A 122 12.12 -56.59 3.88
N LEU A 123 11.40 -56.23 2.82
CA LEU A 123 10.83 -57.22 1.88
C LEU A 123 11.93 -58.01 1.15
N ALA A 124 13.02 -57.35 0.77
CA ALA A 124 14.16 -58.01 0.14
C ALA A 124 14.87 -58.98 1.09
N GLU A 125 15.03 -58.60 2.36
CA GLU A 125 15.61 -59.45 3.40
C GLU A 125 14.73 -60.66 3.71
N ALA A 126 13.41 -60.47 3.86
CA ALA A 126 12.46 -61.55 4.08
C ALA A 126 12.49 -62.59 2.93
N ARG A 127 12.63 -62.14 1.68
CA ARG A 127 12.81 -63.04 0.52
C ARG A 127 14.11 -63.83 0.58
N ARG A 128 15.21 -63.20 1.02
CA ARG A 128 16.52 -63.88 1.18
C ARG A 128 16.48 -64.92 2.29
N HIS A 129 15.86 -64.59 3.43
CA HIS A 129 15.73 -65.51 4.57
C HIS A 129 14.90 -66.75 4.19
N ASN A 130 13.73 -66.56 3.57
CA ASN A 130 12.89 -67.66 3.08
C ASN A 130 13.60 -68.55 2.06
N LYS A 131 14.41 -67.98 1.16
CA LYS A 131 15.20 -68.77 0.19
C LYS A 131 16.30 -69.60 0.87
N LYS A 132 16.91 -69.07 1.94
CA LYS A 132 17.92 -69.79 2.72
C LYS A 132 17.28 -70.95 3.50
N GLU A 133 16.16 -70.71 4.17
CA GLU A 133 15.40 -71.77 4.85
C GLU A 133 14.89 -72.84 3.88
N ALA A 134 14.42 -72.46 2.69
CA ALA A 134 14.02 -73.43 1.66
C ALA A 134 15.21 -74.27 1.14
N LYS A 135 16.42 -73.70 1.07
CA LYS A 135 17.63 -74.42 0.63
C LYS A 135 18.18 -75.33 1.73
N ASP A 136 18.10 -74.90 2.98
CA ASP A 136 18.52 -75.69 4.15
C ASP A 136 17.50 -76.80 4.46
N GLY A 137 16.20 -76.55 4.27
CA GLY A 137 15.13 -77.56 4.35
C GLY A 137 15.18 -78.60 3.22
N LYS A 138 15.53 -78.18 1.99
CA LYS A 138 15.70 -79.09 0.84
C LYS A 138 16.98 -79.93 0.89
N SER A 139 17.91 -79.59 1.79
CA SER A 139 19.06 -80.44 2.11
C SER A 139 18.68 -81.62 3.02
N ARG A 140 17.48 -81.61 3.62
CA ARG A 140 16.94 -82.70 4.46
C ARG A 140 15.93 -83.62 3.77
N SER A 141 15.46 -83.29 2.58
CA SER A 141 14.56 -84.16 1.80
C SER A 141 15.05 -84.30 0.37
N LYS A 142 15.91 -85.30 0.16
CA LYS A 142 16.15 -85.90 -1.15
C LYS A 142 15.21 -87.10 -1.28
N HIS A 143 13.98 -86.89 -1.69
CA HIS A 143 13.24 -87.91 -2.44
C HIS A 143 12.12 -87.25 -3.26
N GLU A 144 11.89 -87.86 -4.43
CA GLU A 144 10.74 -87.76 -5.34
C GLU A 144 10.36 -86.43 -6.06
N ASP A 145 10.87 -86.35 -7.30
CA ASP A 145 10.16 -86.29 -8.60
C ASP A 145 8.87 -85.44 -8.81
N MET A 146 8.85 -84.84 -10.01
CA MET A 146 7.71 -84.39 -10.81
C MET A 146 6.70 -83.36 -10.24
N CYS A 147 6.89 -82.09 -10.63
CA CYS A 147 5.80 -81.20 -11.08
C CYS A 147 6.35 -79.99 -11.84
N ARG A 148 6.51 -80.13 -13.17
CA ARG A 148 6.54 -78.98 -14.08
C ARG A 148 5.12 -78.38 -14.08
N LEU A 149 4.97 -77.15 -13.58
CA LEU A 149 3.78 -76.33 -13.80
C LEU A 149 4.15 -75.10 -14.64
N PRO A 150 3.27 -74.60 -15.52
CA PRO A 150 3.60 -73.56 -16.49
C PRO A 150 3.69 -72.18 -15.83
N SER A 151 4.53 -71.34 -16.41
CA SER A 151 4.67 -69.91 -16.12
C SER A 151 3.32 -69.19 -16.15
N PRO A 152 2.97 -68.38 -15.14
CA PRO A 152 1.87 -67.44 -15.28
C PRO A 152 2.36 -66.26 -16.14
N ALA A 153 1.62 -65.99 -17.21
CA ALA A 153 1.77 -64.80 -18.05
C ALA A 153 1.71 -63.51 -17.20
N PRO A 154 2.33 -62.40 -17.65
CA PRO A 154 2.25 -61.13 -16.94
C PRO A 154 0.79 -60.63 -16.95
N ALA A 155 0.19 -60.53 -15.76
CA ALA A 155 -1.11 -59.91 -15.59
C ALA A 155 -1.03 -58.44 -16.05
N PRO A 156 -2.02 -57.93 -16.82
CA PRO A 156 -2.04 -56.54 -17.21
C PRO A 156 -2.24 -55.69 -15.95
N HIS A 157 -1.55 -54.55 -15.96
CA HIS A 157 -1.58 -53.49 -14.96
C HIS A 157 -2.92 -53.40 -14.21
N ARG A 158 -2.91 -53.77 -12.93
CA ARG A 158 -3.97 -53.36 -12.02
C ARG A 158 -3.91 -51.86 -11.92
N HIS A 159 -4.95 -51.21 -12.43
CA HIS A 159 -5.18 -49.79 -12.37
C HIS A 159 -4.80 -49.25 -11.00
N SER A 160 -3.79 -48.38 -11.04
CA SER A 160 -3.52 -47.36 -10.04
C SER A 160 -4.84 -46.75 -9.57
N ALA A 161 -4.92 -46.45 -8.28
CA ALA A 161 -5.98 -45.67 -7.65
C ALA A 161 -6.57 -44.65 -8.63
N ASP A 162 -7.91 -44.65 -8.73
CA ASP A 162 -8.71 -43.59 -9.36
C ASP A 162 -8.42 -42.27 -8.64
N VAL A 163 -7.27 -41.68 -8.94
CA VAL A 163 -7.10 -40.24 -8.90
C VAL A 163 -7.95 -39.77 -10.07
N GLN A 164 -9.11 -39.20 -9.76
CA GLN A 164 -9.87 -38.46 -10.75
C GLN A 164 -8.96 -37.32 -11.19
N ASP A 165 -8.24 -37.51 -12.30
CA ASP A 165 -7.52 -36.46 -12.98
C ASP A 165 -8.59 -35.45 -13.43
N PHE A 166 -8.74 -34.37 -12.65
CA PHE A 166 -9.53 -33.23 -13.08
C PHE A 166 -8.76 -32.59 -14.25
N GLU A 167 -9.18 -32.93 -15.47
CA GLU A 167 -8.69 -32.30 -16.69
C GLU A 167 -9.26 -30.88 -16.75
N TRP A 168 -8.44 -29.89 -16.39
CA TRP A 168 -8.80 -28.49 -16.52
C TRP A 168 -8.57 -28.06 -17.98
N GLU A 169 -9.62 -27.60 -18.63
CA GLU A 169 -9.53 -26.99 -19.97
C GLU A 169 -9.33 -25.47 -19.82
N LEU A 170 -8.24 -24.93 -20.38
CA LEU A 170 -8.06 -23.48 -20.50
C LEU A 170 -8.82 -22.99 -21.72
N ILE A 171 -9.65 -21.96 -21.53
CA ILE A 171 -10.36 -21.28 -22.61
C ILE A 171 -9.86 -19.83 -22.63
N ASP A 172 -9.14 -19.47 -23.69
CA ASP A 172 -8.72 -18.09 -23.91
C ASP A 172 -9.90 -17.29 -24.46
N VAL A 173 -10.35 -16.30 -23.68
CA VAL A 173 -11.42 -15.38 -24.08
C VAL A 173 -10.84 -13.99 -24.15
N GLU A 174 -10.74 -13.44 -25.36
CA GLU A 174 -10.27 -12.09 -25.57
C GLU A 174 -11.36 -11.08 -25.19
N LEU A 175 -11.09 -10.27 -24.15
CA LEU A 175 -12.01 -9.23 -23.67
C LEU A 175 -11.78 -7.87 -24.36
N SER A 176 -10.71 -7.75 -25.17
CA SER A 176 -10.35 -6.55 -25.93
C SER A 176 -11.23 -6.41 -27.17
N GLY A 177 -12.50 -6.08 -26.98
CA GLY A 177 -13.44 -5.97 -28.10
C GLY A 177 -14.86 -5.54 -27.75
N ALA A 178 -15.09 -4.83 -26.64
CA ALA A 178 -16.40 -4.28 -26.29
C ALA A 178 -16.89 -3.16 -27.24
N GLY A 179 -16.46 -3.20 -28.50
CA GLY A 179 -16.93 -2.39 -29.61
C GLY A 179 -17.79 -3.22 -30.56
N ALA A 180 -19.08 -2.91 -30.57
CA ALA A 180 -20.08 -3.08 -31.62
C ALA A 180 -20.47 -4.47 -32.19
N ASP A 181 -19.65 -5.52 -32.20
CA ASP A 181 -20.07 -6.78 -32.87
C ASP A 181 -19.47 -8.11 -32.36
N GLY A 182 -18.51 -8.08 -31.44
CA GLY A 182 -17.88 -9.29 -30.89
C GLY A 182 -18.04 -9.43 -29.37
N SER A 183 -19.26 -9.70 -28.87
CA SER A 183 -19.38 -10.04 -27.45
C SER A 183 -18.80 -11.43 -27.19
N PRO A 184 -17.99 -11.64 -26.12
CA PRO A 184 -17.35 -12.93 -25.81
C PRO A 184 -18.34 -14.05 -25.45
N GLY A 185 -19.65 -13.80 -25.58
CA GLY A 185 -20.71 -14.71 -25.19
C GLY A 185 -20.83 -14.87 -23.67
N LEU A 186 -20.22 -13.99 -22.89
CA LEU A 186 -20.27 -13.99 -21.42
C LEU A 186 -20.94 -12.69 -20.95
N GLU A 187 -21.89 -12.83 -20.03
CA GLU A 187 -22.43 -11.73 -19.24
C GLU A 187 -21.71 -11.73 -17.89
N LEU A 188 -21.12 -10.59 -17.51
CA LEU A 188 -20.30 -10.45 -16.33
C LEU A 188 -20.95 -9.50 -15.33
N SER A 189 -20.88 -9.82 -14.04
CA SER A 189 -21.29 -8.93 -12.94
C SER A 189 -20.24 -8.92 -11.84
N GLY A 190 -20.33 -8.00 -10.89
CA GLY A 190 -19.34 -7.90 -9.83
C GLY A 190 -18.17 -7.00 -10.24
N GLY A 191 -17.04 -7.19 -9.57
CA GLY A 191 -15.90 -6.31 -9.69
C GLY A 191 -15.89 -5.21 -8.64
N ARG A 192 -14.87 -4.37 -8.70
CA ARG A 192 -14.58 -3.36 -7.68
C ARG A 192 -15.61 -2.23 -7.64
N ASP A 193 -16.16 -1.87 -8.79
CA ASP A 193 -17.05 -0.71 -8.92
C ASP A 193 -18.53 -1.08 -8.68
N GLU A 194 -18.93 -2.31 -9.02
CA GLU A 194 -20.29 -2.83 -8.80
C GLU A 194 -20.23 -4.26 -8.20
N PRO A 195 -19.86 -4.41 -6.91
CA PRO A 195 -19.69 -5.71 -6.29
C PRO A 195 -21.02 -6.45 -6.10
N LEU A 196 -21.07 -7.73 -6.50
CA LEU A 196 -22.27 -8.58 -6.38
C LEU A 196 -22.55 -8.96 -4.92
N TYR A 197 -21.50 -9.12 -4.11
CA TYR A 197 -21.59 -9.41 -2.68
C TYR A 197 -20.84 -8.35 -1.86
N PRO A 198 -21.33 -8.00 -0.65
CA PRO A 198 -20.66 -7.04 0.21
C PRO A 198 -19.22 -7.49 0.53
N ASN A 199 -18.24 -6.60 0.29
CA ASN A 199 -16.81 -6.85 0.45
C ASN A 199 -16.19 -7.89 -0.51
N ASP A 200 -16.86 -8.25 -1.60
CA ASP A 200 -16.28 -9.10 -2.64
C ASP A 200 -16.05 -8.30 -3.93
N CYS A 201 -14.79 -8.26 -4.39
CA CYS A 201 -14.41 -7.60 -5.64
C CYS A 201 -14.25 -8.58 -6.81
N SER A 202 -14.68 -9.82 -6.66
CA SER A 202 -14.62 -10.84 -7.71
C SER A 202 -15.57 -10.51 -8.86
N VAL A 203 -15.20 -10.92 -10.08
CA VAL A 203 -16.05 -10.85 -11.26
C VAL A 203 -16.67 -12.23 -11.47
N TYR A 204 -17.98 -12.26 -11.71
CA TYR A 204 -18.76 -13.48 -11.89
C TYR A 204 -19.35 -13.53 -13.28
N VAL A 205 -19.45 -14.73 -13.84
CA VAL A 205 -20.23 -14.98 -15.06
C VAL A 205 -21.69 -15.21 -14.63
N THR A 206 -22.61 -14.36 -15.07
CA THR A 206 -24.05 -14.48 -14.77
C THR A 206 -24.80 -15.23 -15.85
N ALA A 207 -24.34 -15.16 -17.09
CA ALA A 207 -24.92 -15.90 -18.20
C ALA A 207 -23.88 -16.21 -19.29
N VAL A 208 -24.12 -17.32 -20.00
CA VAL A 208 -23.37 -17.72 -21.18
C VAL A 208 -24.32 -17.77 -22.37
N LYS A 209 -23.95 -17.09 -23.45
CA LYS A 209 -24.72 -17.06 -24.69
C LYS A 209 -24.62 -18.41 -25.40
N LYS A 210 -25.76 -18.97 -25.78
CA LYS A 210 -25.83 -20.20 -26.57
C LYS A 210 -25.07 -20.07 -27.89
N GLY A 211 -24.24 -21.06 -28.21
CA GLY A 211 -23.37 -21.08 -29.38
C GLY A 211 -22.07 -20.28 -29.24
N SER A 212 -21.74 -19.76 -28.05
CA SER A 212 -20.43 -19.16 -27.77
C SER A 212 -19.36 -20.22 -27.48
N VAL A 213 -18.09 -19.81 -27.48
CA VAL A 213 -16.96 -20.69 -27.13
C VAL A 213 -17.05 -21.27 -25.71
N ALA A 214 -17.77 -20.58 -24.82
CA ALA A 214 -17.98 -20.98 -23.43
C ALA A 214 -19.26 -21.82 -23.23
N ASP A 215 -20.14 -21.93 -24.23
CA ASP A 215 -21.41 -22.64 -24.13
C ASP A 215 -21.19 -24.14 -23.86
N GLY A 216 -21.80 -24.66 -22.80
CA GLY A 216 -21.65 -26.05 -22.35
C GLY A 216 -20.35 -26.38 -21.62
N LYS A 217 -19.37 -25.46 -21.60
CA LYS A 217 -18.10 -25.60 -20.87
C LYS A 217 -18.15 -25.00 -19.47
N ILE A 218 -18.82 -23.86 -19.34
CA ILE A 218 -19.09 -23.20 -18.05
C ILE A 218 -20.54 -23.50 -17.68
N LYS A 219 -20.75 -24.05 -16.47
CA LYS A 219 -22.07 -24.42 -15.94
C LYS A 219 -22.47 -23.55 -14.76
#